data_AF-A0A644VZ49-F1
#
_entry.id   AF-A0A644VZ49-F1
#
_cell.length_a   1.000
_cell.length_b   1.000
_cell.length_c   1.000
_cell.angle_alpha   90.00
_cell.angle_beta   90.00
_cell.angle_gamma   90.00
#
_symmetry.space_group_name_H-M   'P 1'
#
loop_
_entity.id
_entity.type
_entity.pdbx_description
1 polymer ?
#
loop_
_entity_poly.entity_id
_entity_poly.type
_entity_poly.pdbx_seq_one_letter_code
_entity_poly.pdbx_strand_id
1 'polypeptide(L)'
;MKKTIILLLALNFLFYLNAQQKMSRFDFKFGSGIGFMGDGDMLTLGFENDLNYKINNYFSAGILLNYGKSDHGVDIHSDYLMGGVNIFFSPFKNNKKNNFKIGTGYSFFNNTNVYEKSWDSIQGFEYTYDRRKTGGLNLIFEDEQIVYEKFLIGGKLFLNGSISGANMIGAVVKFGVLL
;
A
#
# COMPACT_ATOMS: atom_id res chain seq x y z
N MET A 1 47.70 31.77 18.02
CA MET A 1 46.29 32.18 18.22
C MET A 1 45.48 32.19 16.93
N LYS A 2 45.88 32.90 15.85
CA LYS A 2 45.11 32.95 14.59
C LYS A 2 44.90 31.58 13.92
N LYS A 3 45.92 30.71 13.90
CA LYS A 3 45.83 29.35 13.32
C LYS A 3 44.86 28.43 14.07
N THR A 4 44.76 28.59 15.38
CA THR A 4 43.90 27.77 16.25
C THR A 4 42.41 28.09 16.03
N ILE A 5 42.09 29.37 15.79
CA ILE A 5 40.73 29.83 15.51
C ILE A 5 40.24 29.31 14.15
N ILE A 6 41.10 29.32 13.14
CA ILE A 6 40.79 28.79 11.80
C ILE A 6 40.52 27.28 11.87
N LEU A 7 41.31 26.54 12.66
CA LEU A 7 41.11 25.10 12.85
C LEU A 7 39.77 24.80 13.53
N LEU A 8 39.40 25.58 14.55
CA LEU A 8 38.12 25.47 15.26
C LEU A 8 36.93 25.78 14.34
N LEU A 9 37.03 26.80 13.48
CA LEU A 9 36.00 27.13 12.49
C LEU A 9 35.86 26.02 11.43
N ALA A 10 36.98 25.46 10.95
CA ALA A 10 36.98 24.35 10.00
C ALA A 10 36.38 23.07 10.60
N LEU A 11 36.69 22.76 11.86
CA LEU A 11 36.10 21.64 12.60
C LEU A 11 34.59 21.79 12.78
N ASN A 12 34.11 23.00 13.13
CA ASN A 12 32.67 23.27 13.20
C ASN A 12 31.98 23.05 11.84
N PHE A 13 32.63 23.45 10.74
CA PHE A 13 32.09 23.23 9.39
C PHE A 13 31.94 21.74 9.05
N LEU A 14 32.86 20.89 9.51
CA LEU A 14 32.78 19.43 9.35
C LEU A 14 31.61 18.81 10.15
N PHE A 15 31.28 19.36 11.32
CA PHE A 15 30.10 18.92 12.09
C PHE A 15 28.78 19.35 11.43
N TYR A 16 28.73 20.51 10.75
CA TYR A 16 27.53 20.95 10.02
C TYR A 16 27.28 20.15 8.72
N LEU A 17 28.31 19.58 8.09
CA LEU A 17 28.16 18.78 6.87
C LEU A 17 27.39 17.47 7.08
N ASN A 18 27.38 16.92 8.30
CA ASN A 18 26.59 15.71 8.63
C ASN A 18 25.10 15.99 8.88
N ALA A 19 24.68 17.25 9.02
CA ALA A 19 23.28 17.61 9.33
C ALA A 19 22.37 17.73 8.09
N GLN A 20 22.90 17.48 6.89
CA GLN A 20 22.18 17.60 5.62
C GLN A 20 22.14 16.29 4.81
N GLN A 21 21.96 15.15 5.48
CA GLN A 21 21.42 13.98 4.78
C GLN A 21 19.99 14.31 4.34
N LYS A 22 19.86 14.75 3.09
CA LYS A 22 18.56 14.97 2.44
C LYS A 22 17.88 13.61 2.31
N MET A 23 17.18 13.21 3.36
CA MET A 23 16.41 11.96 3.34
C MET A 23 15.53 11.93 2.10
N SER A 24 15.50 10.76 1.46
CA SER A 24 14.84 10.55 0.18
C SER A 24 13.40 11.02 0.15
N ARG A 25 12.97 11.36 -1.05
CA ARG A 25 11.55 11.61 -1.36
C ARG A 25 10.85 10.35 -1.85
N PHE A 26 11.59 9.30 -2.18
CA PHE A 26 11.03 8.05 -2.62
C PHE A 26 11.08 7.02 -1.50
N ASP A 27 9.98 6.28 -1.37
CA ASP A 27 9.93 5.08 -0.54
C ASP A 27 9.32 3.94 -1.34
N PHE A 28 9.88 2.75 -1.14
CA PHE A 28 9.34 1.52 -1.64
C PHE A 28 8.90 0.66 -0.47
N LYS A 29 7.72 0.07 -0.57
CA LYS A 29 7.13 -0.80 0.45
C LYS A 29 6.60 -2.07 -0.17
N PHE A 30 6.77 -3.15 0.58
CA PHE A 30 6.09 -4.41 0.37
C PHE A 30 5.22 -4.68 1.60
N GLY A 31 4.04 -5.24 1.41
CA GLY A 31 3.14 -5.58 2.49
C GLY A 31 2.38 -6.86 2.23
N SER A 32 1.82 -7.41 3.32
CA SER A 32 0.87 -8.51 3.27
C SER A 32 -0.30 -8.20 4.18
N GLY A 33 -1.47 -8.69 3.82
CA GLY A 33 -2.69 -8.33 4.52
C GLY A 33 -3.86 -9.21 4.16
N ILE A 34 -5.00 -8.82 4.73
CA ILE A 34 -6.28 -9.45 4.47
C ILE A 34 -7.25 -8.43 3.87
N GLY A 35 -8.13 -8.89 3.00
CA GLY A 35 -9.17 -8.07 2.39
C GLY A 35 -10.46 -8.85 2.26
N PHE A 36 -11.59 -8.21 2.51
CA PHE A 36 -12.90 -8.74 2.20
C PHE A 36 -13.31 -8.22 0.83
N MET A 37 -13.59 -9.13 -0.10
CA MET A 37 -14.14 -8.80 -1.42
C MET A 37 -15.67 -8.87 -1.40
N GLY A 38 -16.32 -7.97 -2.14
CA GLY A 38 -17.78 -7.85 -2.14
C GLY A 38 -18.31 -7.25 -0.85
N ASP A 39 -19.51 -7.67 -0.42
CA ASP A 39 -20.13 -7.24 0.83
C ASP A 39 -19.65 -8.06 2.05
N GLY A 40 -18.49 -8.70 1.95
CA GLY A 40 -17.89 -9.51 3.03
C GLY A 40 -17.79 -11.01 2.75
N ASP A 41 -18.16 -11.45 1.55
CA ASP A 41 -18.41 -12.87 1.24
C ASP A 41 -17.15 -13.70 0.99
N MET A 42 -16.04 -13.05 0.64
CA MET A 42 -14.76 -13.68 0.33
C MET A 42 -13.65 -13.03 1.13
N LEU A 43 -13.01 -13.79 2.03
CA LEU A 43 -11.80 -13.36 2.73
C LEU A 43 -10.57 -13.69 1.88
N THR A 44 -9.82 -12.68 1.49
CA THR A 44 -8.59 -12.81 0.72
C THR A 44 -7.37 -12.55 1.58
N LEU A 45 -6.29 -13.28 1.27
CA LEU A 45 -4.95 -12.95 1.69
C LEU A 45 -4.21 -12.31 0.50
N GLY A 46 -3.61 -11.15 0.74
CA GLY A 46 -3.00 -10.34 -0.31
C GLY A 46 -1.56 -9.93 0.00
N PHE A 47 -0.87 -9.58 -1.07
CA PHE A 47 0.46 -8.97 -1.08
C PHE A 47 0.40 -7.67 -1.86
N GLU A 48 1.04 -6.63 -1.33
CA GLU A 48 1.05 -5.28 -1.90
C GLU A 48 2.47 -4.80 -2.12
N ASN A 49 2.72 -4.16 -3.25
CA ASN A 49 3.93 -3.38 -3.50
C ASN A 49 3.52 -1.93 -3.78
N ASP A 50 4.16 -1.01 -3.08
CA ASP A 50 3.90 0.41 -3.16
C ASP A 50 5.18 1.17 -3.45
N LEU A 51 5.10 2.13 -4.36
CA LEU A 51 6.13 3.12 -4.58
C LEU A 51 5.52 4.50 -4.37
N ASN A 52 6.03 5.24 -3.38
CA ASN A 52 5.55 6.59 -3.08
C ASN A 52 6.61 7.64 -3.36
N TYR A 53 6.13 8.84 -3.68
CA TYR A 53 6.90 10.05 -3.85
C TYR A 53 6.34 11.16 -2.96
N LYS A 54 7.19 11.67 -2.08
CA LYS A 54 6.92 12.82 -1.22
C LYS A 54 7.01 14.12 -2.02
N ILE A 55 5.85 14.72 -2.29
CA ILE A 55 5.74 16.02 -2.98
C ILE A 55 6.19 17.14 -2.03
N ASN A 56 5.63 17.17 -0.82
CA ASN A 56 5.99 18.12 0.24
C ASN A 56 5.75 17.50 1.63
N ASN A 57 5.74 18.31 2.69
CA ASN A 57 5.54 17.82 4.06
C ASN A 57 4.12 17.35 4.36
N TYR A 58 3.14 17.67 3.51
CA TYR A 58 1.73 17.33 3.69
C TYR A 58 1.21 16.40 2.61
N PHE A 59 1.82 16.40 1.42
CA PHE A 59 1.31 15.66 0.27
C PHE A 59 2.34 14.66 -0.25
N SER A 60 1.85 13.49 -0.62
CA SER A 60 2.59 12.47 -1.36
C SER A 60 1.69 11.82 -2.40
N ALA A 61 2.30 11.24 -3.42
CA ALA A 61 1.63 10.43 -4.43
C ALA A 61 2.21 9.02 -4.41
N GLY A 62 1.42 8.02 -4.75
CA GLY A 62 1.85 6.64 -4.73
C GLY A 62 1.22 5.82 -5.84
N ILE A 63 1.96 4.83 -6.31
CA ILE A 63 1.45 3.75 -7.15
C ILE A 63 1.45 2.47 -6.33
N LEU A 64 0.41 1.65 -6.52
CA LEU A 64 0.29 0.35 -5.87
C LEU A 64 0.07 -0.76 -6.89
N LEU A 65 0.57 -1.94 -6.54
CA LEU A 65 0.24 -3.22 -7.15
C LEU A 65 -0.09 -4.21 -6.04
N ASN A 66 -1.30 -4.75 -6.05
CA ASN A 66 -1.78 -5.66 -5.03
C ASN A 66 -2.32 -6.93 -5.71
N TYR A 67 -1.86 -8.08 -5.25
CA TYR A 67 -2.35 -9.38 -5.67
C TYR A 67 -2.91 -10.10 -4.45
N GLY A 68 -4.10 -10.65 -4.55
CA GLY A 68 -4.67 -11.44 -3.48
C GLY A 68 -5.43 -12.65 -3.98
N LYS A 69 -5.58 -13.59 -3.06
CA LYS A 69 -6.22 -14.88 -3.31
C LYS A 69 -7.09 -15.27 -2.12
N SER A 70 -8.22 -15.87 -2.42
CA SER A 70 -9.12 -16.53 -1.48
C SER A 70 -9.46 -17.93 -1.97
N ASP A 71 -9.42 -18.89 -1.05
CA ASP A 71 -9.95 -20.25 -1.22
C ASP A 71 -11.05 -20.52 -0.17
N HIS A 72 -11.63 -19.45 0.43
CA HIS A 72 -12.60 -19.56 1.50
C HIS A 72 -13.67 -18.47 1.42
N GLY A 73 -14.92 -18.90 1.20
CA GLY A 73 -16.09 -18.04 1.14
C GLY A 73 -17.18 -18.66 0.27
N VAL A 74 -17.97 -17.80 -0.38
CA VAL A 74 -19.08 -18.22 -1.28
C VAL A 74 -18.58 -18.85 -2.59
N ASP A 75 -17.45 -18.36 -3.10
CA ASP A 75 -16.77 -18.96 -4.25
C ASP A 75 -15.74 -20.00 -3.79
N ILE A 76 -15.46 -21.00 -4.63
CA ILE A 76 -14.41 -22.00 -4.36
C ILE A 76 -13.04 -21.36 -4.40
N HIS A 77 -12.86 -20.44 -5.34
CA HIS A 77 -11.62 -19.73 -5.57
C HIS A 77 -11.91 -18.32 -6.09
N SER A 78 -11.24 -17.33 -5.53
CA SER A 78 -11.24 -15.97 -6.05
C SER A 78 -9.83 -15.39 -5.98
N ASP A 79 -9.31 -14.94 -7.11
CA ASP A 79 -8.03 -14.25 -7.20
C ASP A 79 -8.20 -12.88 -7.86
N TYR A 80 -7.43 -11.92 -7.38
CA TYR A 80 -7.45 -10.58 -7.93
C TYR A 80 -6.06 -10.00 -8.15
N LEU A 81 -5.97 -9.19 -9.20
CA LEU A 81 -4.87 -8.28 -9.43
C LEU A 81 -5.40 -6.84 -9.46
N MET A 82 -4.85 -6.00 -8.60
CA MET A 82 -5.21 -4.60 -8.46
C MET A 82 -4.01 -3.70 -8.71
N GLY A 83 -4.18 -2.70 -9.55
CA GLY A 83 -3.20 -1.63 -9.78
C GLY A 83 -3.83 -0.28 -9.52
N GLY A 84 -3.13 0.62 -8.83
CA GLY A 84 -3.72 1.87 -8.39
C GLY A 84 -2.76 3.04 -8.34
N VAL A 85 -3.35 4.23 -8.42
CA VAL A 85 -2.67 5.51 -8.21
C VAL A 85 -3.38 6.27 -7.10
N ASN A 86 -2.61 6.82 -6.17
CA ASN A 86 -3.15 7.46 -4.96
C ASN A 86 -2.44 8.78 -4.68
N ILE A 87 -3.17 9.69 -4.06
CA ILE A 87 -2.66 10.93 -3.47
C ILE A 87 -2.98 10.88 -1.98
N PHE A 88 -2.02 11.26 -1.15
CA PHE A 88 -2.12 11.22 0.29
C PHE A 88 -1.92 12.59 0.90
N PHE A 89 -2.70 12.87 1.94
CA PHE A 89 -2.59 14.02 2.82
C PHE A 89 -2.18 13.59 4.22
N SER A 90 -1.11 14.18 4.75
CA SER A 90 -0.56 13.92 6.08
C SER A 90 -0.92 15.07 7.03
N PRO A 91 -2.01 14.97 7.82
CA PRO A 91 -2.51 16.08 8.65
C PRO A 91 -1.48 16.55 9.70
N PHE A 92 -0.67 15.63 10.23
CA PHE A 92 0.33 15.92 11.26
C PHE A 92 1.72 16.25 10.71
N LYS A 93 1.82 16.52 9.40
CA LYS A 93 3.06 16.60 8.63
C LYS A 93 3.82 15.27 8.63
N ASN A 94 4.33 14.88 7.47
CA ASN A 94 5.33 13.83 7.36
C ASN A 94 6.66 14.39 7.91
N ASN A 95 6.90 14.18 9.21
CA ASN A 95 8.13 14.57 9.91
C ASN A 95 9.26 13.54 9.74
N LYS A 96 9.06 12.54 8.86
CA LYS A 96 9.99 11.45 8.57
C LYS A 96 10.37 10.60 9.79
N LYS A 97 9.59 10.63 10.87
CA LYS A 97 9.71 9.66 11.97
C LYS A 97 8.42 8.86 12.12
N ASN A 98 7.30 9.56 12.13
CA ASN A 98 5.98 9.00 11.99
C ASN A 98 5.22 9.75 10.89
N ASN A 99 4.43 9.06 10.10
CA ASN A 99 3.63 9.65 9.05
C ASN A 99 2.26 8.97 8.93
N PHE A 100 1.32 9.46 9.73
CA PHE A 100 -0.09 9.20 9.51
C PHE A 100 -0.58 9.98 8.27
N LYS A 101 -1.26 9.27 7.36
CA LYS A 101 -1.77 9.84 6.12
C LYS A 101 -3.12 9.27 5.74
N ILE A 102 -3.92 10.12 5.12
CA ILE A 102 -5.23 9.81 4.54
C ILE A 102 -5.08 9.90 3.03
N GLY A 103 -5.40 8.83 2.33
CA GLY A 103 -5.24 8.71 0.89
C GLY A 103 -6.56 8.57 0.15
N THR A 104 -6.58 9.07 -1.08
CA THR A 104 -7.61 8.75 -2.06
C THR A 104 -6.98 8.54 -3.43
N GLY A 105 -7.69 7.87 -4.33
CA GLY A 105 -7.13 7.51 -5.62
C GLY A 105 -8.08 6.69 -6.46
N TYR A 106 -7.54 6.13 -7.53
CA TYR A 106 -8.26 5.23 -8.42
C TYR A 106 -7.48 3.93 -8.55
N SER A 107 -8.19 2.82 -8.61
CA SER A 107 -7.62 1.50 -8.87
C SER A 107 -8.40 0.75 -9.91
N PHE A 108 -7.67 0.00 -10.72
CA PHE A 108 -8.19 -1.00 -11.62
C PHE A 108 -8.03 -2.38 -10.99
N PHE A 109 -9.07 -3.18 -11.12
CA PHE A 109 -9.21 -4.49 -10.51
C PHE A 109 -9.51 -5.50 -11.61
N ASN A 110 -8.75 -6.59 -11.64
CA ASN A 110 -9.03 -7.76 -12.47
C ASN A 110 -9.25 -8.94 -11.55
N ASN A 111 -10.51 -9.37 -11.44
CA ASN A 111 -10.95 -10.48 -10.62
C ASN A 111 -11.20 -11.71 -11.47
N THR A 112 -10.89 -12.86 -10.88
CA THR A 112 -11.18 -14.18 -11.41
C THR A 112 -11.87 -14.97 -10.30
N ASN A 113 -13.07 -15.49 -10.57
CA ASN A 113 -13.82 -16.33 -9.64
C ASN A 113 -14.11 -17.70 -10.25
N VAL A 114 -14.07 -18.73 -9.41
CA VAL A 114 -14.52 -20.09 -9.73
C VAL A 114 -15.58 -20.50 -8.72
N TYR A 115 -16.75 -20.88 -9.23
CA TYR A 115 -17.87 -21.34 -8.40
C TYR A 115 -18.51 -22.61 -8.97
N GLU A 116 -19.16 -23.36 -8.09
CA GLU A 116 -19.95 -24.53 -8.47
C GLU A 116 -21.25 -24.05 -9.08
N LYS A 117 -21.47 -24.39 -10.35
CA LYS A 117 -22.68 -24.02 -11.08
C LYS A 117 -23.81 -25.01 -10.84
N SER A 118 -23.48 -26.30 -10.87
CA SER A 118 -24.47 -27.37 -10.67
C SER A 118 -23.79 -28.67 -10.23
N TRP A 119 -24.57 -29.58 -9.64
CA TRP A 119 -24.15 -30.94 -9.34
C TRP A 119 -25.10 -31.93 -10.02
N ASP A 120 -24.54 -32.90 -10.72
CA ASP A 120 -25.25 -34.05 -11.27
C ASP A 120 -24.66 -35.35 -10.70
N SER A 121 -25.53 -36.26 -10.29
CA SER A 121 -25.20 -37.62 -9.88
C SER A 121 -24.41 -38.44 -10.91
N ILE A 122 -24.46 -38.08 -12.21
CA ILE A 122 -23.77 -38.80 -13.29
C ILE A 122 -22.45 -38.12 -13.68
N GLN A 123 -22.43 -36.79 -13.78
CA GLN A 123 -21.28 -36.02 -14.29
C GLN A 123 -20.43 -35.35 -13.19
N GLY A 124 -20.91 -35.34 -11.94
CA GLY A 124 -20.24 -34.68 -10.83
C GLY A 124 -20.51 -33.17 -10.79
N PHE A 125 -19.54 -32.40 -10.28
CA PHE A 125 -19.63 -30.94 -10.16
C PHE A 125 -19.30 -30.24 -11.49
N GLU A 126 -20.16 -29.33 -11.93
CA GLU A 126 -19.89 -28.41 -13.04
C GLU A 126 -19.35 -27.08 -12.47
N TYR A 127 -18.15 -26.69 -12.89
CA TYR A 127 -17.51 -25.45 -12.46
C TYR A 127 -17.65 -24.37 -13.52
N THR A 128 -17.92 -23.13 -13.10
CA THR A 128 -17.90 -21.95 -13.97
C THR A 128 -16.77 -21.02 -13.59
N TYR A 129 -16.15 -20.45 -14.62
CA TYR A 129 -15.09 -19.46 -14.52
C TYR A 129 -15.62 -18.10 -14.96
N ASP A 130 -15.57 -17.12 -14.05
CA ASP A 130 -15.96 -15.73 -14.34
C ASP A 130 -14.77 -14.80 -14.15
N ARG A 131 -14.52 -13.94 -15.15
CA ARG A 131 -13.46 -12.94 -15.11
C ARG A 131 -14.04 -11.56 -15.32
N ARG A 132 -13.83 -10.69 -14.33
CA ARG A 132 -14.37 -9.32 -14.34
C ARG A 132 -13.25 -8.31 -14.19
N LYS A 133 -13.30 -7.27 -15.03
CA LYS A 133 -12.45 -6.09 -14.89
C LYS A 133 -13.32 -4.92 -14.46
N THR A 134 -12.92 -4.25 -13.39
CA THR A 134 -13.63 -3.07 -12.89
C THR A 134 -12.63 -2.04 -12.39
N GLY A 135 -13.11 -0.84 -12.11
CA GLY A 135 -12.32 0.19 -11.47
C GLY A 135 -13.10 0.89 -10.37
N GLY A 136 -12.37 1.43 -9.41
CA GLY A 136 -12.95 1.97 -8.19
C GLY A 136 -12.10 3.07 -7.57
N LEU A 137 -12.77 3.87 -6.74
CA LEU A 137 -12.14 4.91 -5.94
C LEU A 137 -11.61 4.32 -4.64
N ASN A 138 -10.41 4.74 -4.27
CA ASN A 138 -9.77 4.36 -3.02
C ASN A 138 -10.06 5.38 -1.92
N LEU A 139 -10.25 4.87 -0.71
CA LEU A 139 -10.07 5.58 0.55
C LEU A 139 -9.06 4.80 1.38
N ILE A 140 -8.00 5.46 1.83
CA ILE A 140 -6.87 4.83 2.50
C ILE A 140 -6.55 5.56 3.79
N PHE A 141 -6.29 4.82 4.86
CA PHE A 141 -5.66 5.32 6.07
C PHE A 141 -4.38 4.54 6.27
N GLU A 142 -3.25 5.23 6.40
CA GLU A 142 -1.96 4.58 6.58
C GLU A 142 -1.18 5.29 7.69
N ASP A 143 -0.55 4.51 8.55
CA ASP A 143 0.41 4.99 9.53
C ASP A 143 1.73 4.27 9.32
N GLU A 144 2.81 5.03 9.18
CA GLU A 144 4.14 4.49 8.90
C GLU A 144 5.19 5.14 9.79
N GLN A 145 6.05 4.31 10.36
CA GLN A 145 7.14 4.69 11.23
C GLN A 145 8.47 4.29 10.59
N ILE A 146 9.45 5.20 10.67
CA ILE A 146 10.82 4.86 10.34
C ILE A 146 11.44 4.04 11.45
N VAL A 147 11.94 2.86 11.08
CA VAL A 147 12.74 1.97 11.93
C VAL A 147 14.18 2.05 11.43
N TYR A 148 15.12 2.45 12.29
CA TYR A 148 16.49 2.79 11.88
C TYR A 148 16.56 3.89 10.81
N GLU A 149 17.72 4.12 10.19
CA GLU A 149 17.95 5.29 9.35
C GLU A 149 17.07 5.38 8.09
N LYS A 150 16.66 4.22 7.55
CA LYS A 150 15.96 4.15 6.25
C LYS A 150 14.85 3.11 6.15
N PHE A 151 14.69 2.21 7.11
CA PHE A 151 13.63 1.20 7.02
C PHE A 151 12.31 1.76 7.54
N LEU A 152 11.22 1.22 7.04
CA LEU A 152 9.86 1.64 7.36
C LEU A 152 9.07 0.42 7.83
N ILE A 153 8.22 0.62 8.83
CA ILE A 153 7.15 -0.30 9.21
C ILE A 153 5.84 0.48 9.24
N GLY A 154 4.74 -0.11 8.83
CA GLY A 154 3.46 0.58 8.85
C GLY A 154 2.26 -0.33 8.70
N GLY A 155 1.09 0.25 8.92
CA GLY A 155 -0.20 -0.38 8.70
C GLY A 155 -1.04 0.46 7.75
N LYS A 156 -1.77 -0.19 6.85
CA LYS A 156 -2.72 0.42 5.93
C LYS A 156 -4.09 -0.20 6.13
N LEU A 157 -5.11 0.63 6.31
CA LEU A 157 -6.51 0.28 6.12
C LEU A 157 -6.97 0.89 4.80
N PHE A 158 -7.75 0.15 4.03
CA PHE A 158 -8.23 0.64 2.76
C PHE A 158 -9.65 0.19 2.47
N LEU A 159 -10.35 1.03 1.71
CA LEU A 159 -11.62 0.74 1.07
C LEU A 159 -11.50 1.09 -0.41
N ASN A 160 -11.88 0.17 -1.28
CA ASN A 160 -12.06 0.41 -2.70
C ASN A 160 -13.56 0.34 -3.01
N GLY A 161 -14.14 1.48 -3.34
CA GLY A 161 -15.53 1.60 -3.78
C GLY A 161 -15.58 1.53 -5.30
N SER A 162 -16.16 0.48 -5.86
CA SER A 162 -16.22 0.29 -7.30
C SER A 162 -17.38 1.08 -7.92
N ILE A 163 -17.16 1.61 -9.14
CA ILE A 163 -18.20 2.31 -9.92
C ILE A 163 -19.22 1.30 -10.47
N SER A 164 -18.83 0.03 -10.65
CA SER A 164 -19.71 -1.07 -11.02
C SER A 164 -19.24 -2.37 -10.35
N GLY A 165 -19.94 -2.80 -9.29
CA GLY A 165 -19.72 -4.11 -8.65
C GLY A 165 -18.85 -4.07 -7.39
N ALA A 166 -18.22 -5.20 -7.08
CA ALA A 166 -17.64 -5.54 -5.78
C ALA A 166 -16.76 -4.45 -5.16
N ASN A 167 -17.02 -4.17 -3.88
CA ASN A 167 -16.17 -3.34 -3.03
C ASN A 167 -15.08 -4.20 -2.39
N MET A 168 -13.98 -3.58 -1.97
CA MET A 168 -12.95 -4.26 -1.18
C MET A 168 -12.61 -3.45 0.05
N ILE A 169 -12.66 -4.06 1.24
CA ILE A 169 -12.20 -3.45 2.48
C ILE A 169 -11.12 -4.33 3.10
N GLY A 170 -10.03 -3.75 3.55
CA GLY A 170 -8.92 -4.56 4.05
C GLY A 170 -7.89 -3.83 4.88
N ALA A 171 -6.96 -4.62 5.38
CA ALA A 171 -5.85 -4.20 6.22
C ALA A 171 -4.56 -4.86 5.74
N VAL A 172 -3.47 -4.09 5.66
CA VAL A 172 -2.14 -4.55 5.22
C VAL A 172 -1.09 -4.07 6.21
N VAL A 173 -0.19 -4.97 6.62
CA VAL A 173 1.05 -4.60 7.30
C VAL A 173 2.14 -4.43 6.25
N LYS A 174 2.93 -3.38 6.38
CA LYS A 174 3.95 -2.96 5.40
C LYS A 174 5.33 -2.87 6.02
N PHE A 175 6.31 -3.24 5.21
CA PHE A 175 7.73 -3.04 5.45
C PHE A 175 8.32 -2.33 4.24
N GLY A 176 9.18 -1.35 4.46
CA GLY A 176 9.72 -0.56 3.37
C GLY A 176 11.10 0.00 3.61
N VAL A 177 11.54 0.77 2.63
CA VAL A 177 12.83 1.43 2.61
C VAL A 177 12.72 2.78 1.92
N LEU A 178 13.37 3.79 2.49
CA LEU A 178 13.65 5.05 1.82
C LEU A 178 14.75 4.84 0.79
N LEU A 179 14.49 5.21 -0.47
CA LEU A 179 15.37 4.95 -1.62
C LEU A 179 16.49 5.97 -1.80
#